data_AF-A0A2N7JJF4-F1
#
_entry.id   AF-A0A2N7JJF4-F1
#
_cell.length_a   1.000
_cell.length_b   1.000
_cell.length_c   1.000
_cell.angle_alpha   90.00
_cell.angle_beta   90.00
_cell.angle_gamma   90.00
#
_symmetry.space_group_name_H-M   'P 1'
#
loop_
_entity.id
_entity.type
_entity.pdbx_description
1 polymer ?
#
loop_
_entity_poly.entity_id
_entity_poly.type
_entity_poly.pdbx_seq_one_letter_code
_entity_poly.pdbx_strand_id
1 'polypeptide(L)'
;MTDTLHPNAGVGLRTPHLDFFSQNPTLVSWLEVHSENYFLAQSPQRRQLREIRNAHSISCHGVGLSLGSVDRINPNHLLQLKELIDDIEPFLVSDHLSWSQTGGHYFNDLLPLPYTEEALEVFCRNVLEVQDSLQRPMLIENPSSYLAFKHSTIPEWEFLAEVQKRTGCRLLLDFNNIFVSSFNHGFSCEEYLSGIPADKVEEIHLAGFTKKKLEQGEIWIDTHSKPVCDEVWKLYTDWIAQHGSRHTLIEWDLDIPEPQILLAEATKASDILYQHDKFNQRSRAS
;
A
#
# COMPACT_ATOMS: atom_id res chain seq x y z
N MET A 1 0.95 -30.06 -2.38
CA MET A 1 1.12 -28.61 -2.22
C MET A 1 -0.08 -28.00 -2.91
N THR A 2 -0.80 -27.07 -2.28
CA THR A 2 -1.93 -26.43 -2.94
C THR A 2 -1.38 -25.65 -4.13
N ASP A 3 -1.84 -25.93 -5.36
CA ASP A 3 -1.43 -25.23 -6.60
C ASP A 3 -1.87 -23.75 -6.64
N THR A 4 -2.27 -23.19 -5.50
CA THR A 4 -2.88 -21.87 -5.35
C THR A 4 -2.24 -21.17 -4.17
N LEU A 5 -1.94 -19.87 -4.35
CA LEU A 5 -1.38 -19.01 -3.31
C LEU A 5 -2.35 -18.88 -2.13
N HIS A 6 -1.79 -18.56 -0.96
CA HIS A 6 -2.55 -18.20 0.22
C HIS A 6 -3.61 -17.14 -0.13
N PRO A 7 -4.87 -17.23 0.35
CA PRO A 7 -5.93 -16.28 -0.01
C PRO A 7 -5.60 -14.81 0.27
N ASN A 8 -4.77 -14.56 1.29
CA ASN A 8 -4.31 -13.22 1.63
C ASN A 8 -3.08 -12.76 0.82
N ALA A 9 -2.43 -13.61 0.03
CA ALA A 9 -1.30 -13.21 -0.81
C ALA A 9 -1.81 -12.75 -2.19
N GLY A 10 -1.51 -11.51 -2.54
CA GLY A 10 -1.89 -10.86 -3.80
C GLY A 10 -0.70 -10.27 -4.53
N VAL A 11 -0.96 -9.74 -5.72
CA VAL A 11 0.05 -9.05 -6.54
C VAL A 11 -0.53 -7.81 -7.21
N GLY A 12 0.32 -6.80 -7.44
CA GLY A 12 -0.06 -5.62 -8.20
C GLY A 12 -0.40 -5.98 -9.65
N LEU A 13 -1.56 -5.55 -10.13
CA LEU A 13 -2.00 -5.68 -11.51
C LEU A 13 -1.61 -4.42 -12.29
N ARG A 14 -0.51 -4.52 -13.03
CA ARG A 14 -0.05 -3.46 -13.95
C ARG A 14 -0.43 -3.82 -15.39
N THR A 15 -0.51 -2.80 -16.26
CA THR A 15 -0.99 -2.95 -17.65
C THR A 15 -0.37 -4.13 -18.42
N PRO A 16 0.96 -4.40 -18.33
CA PRO A 16 1.56 -5.54 -19.03
C PRO A 16 1.02 -6.92 -18.61
N HIS A 17 0.39 -7.04 -17.44
CA HIS A 17 -0.07 -8.32 -16.88
C HIS A 17 -1.57 -8.59 -17.09
N LEU A 18 -2.32 -7.64 -17.65
CA LEU A 18 -3.78 -7.74 -17.78
C LEU A 18 -4.22 -9.02 -18.52
N ASP A 19 -3.62 -9.31 -19.67
CA ASP A 19 -3.94 -10.50 -20.47
C ASP A 19 -3.58 -11.79 -19.74
N PHE A 20 -2.46 -11.78 -19.01
CA PHE A 20 -1.99 -12.94 -18.26
C PHE A 20 -2.98 -13.32 -17.14
N PHE A 21 -3.38 -12.36 -16.30
CA PHE A 21 -4.31 -12.65 -15.20
C PHE A 21 -5.72 -12.93 -15.70
N SER A 22 -6.15 -12.32 -16.81
CA SER A 22 -7.42 -12.68 -17.45
C SER A 22 -7.45 -14.14 -17.92
N GLN A 23 -6.32 -14.70 -18.36
CA GLN A 23 -6.22 -16.08 -18.86
C GLN A 23 -5.91 -17.10 -17.76
N ASN A 24 -5.47 -16.65 -16.57
CA ASN A 24 -5.03 -17.50 -15.48
C ASN A 24 -5.77 -17.18 -14.15
N PRO A 25 -7.10 -17.34 -14.10
CA PRO A 25 -7.93 -16.81 -13.01
C PRO A 25 -7.72 -17.44 -11.63
N THR A 26 -7.00 -18.57 -11.54
CA THR A 26 -6.85 -19.34 -10.30
C THR A 26 -5.49 -19.20 -9.63
N LEU A 27 -4.54 -18.46 -10.22
CA LEU A 27 -3.17 -18.38 -9.70
C LEU A 27 -3.06 -17.54 -8.42
N VAL A 28 -3.88 -16.50 -8.30
CA VAL A 28 -3.87 -15.55 -7.19
C VAL A 28 -5.31 -15.17 -6.83
N SER A 29 -5.57 -15.03 -5.53
CA SER A 29 -6.93 -14.79 -5.04
C SER A 29 -7.39 -13.35 -5.24
N TRP A 30 -6.45 -12.40 -5.23
CA TRP A 30 -6.75 -10.99 -5.36
C TRP A 30 -5.62 -10.20 -6.03
N LEU A 31 -6.01 -9.08 -6.63
CA LEU A 31 -5.14 -8.20 -7.40
C LEU A 31 -5.35 -6.76 -6.95
N GLU A 32 -4.30 -5.96 -6.95
CA GLU A 32 -4.41 -4.54 -6.68
C GLU A 32 -4.22 -3.70 -7.94
N VAL A 33 -5.03 -2.65 -8.10
CA VAL A 33 -4.91 -1.68 -9.19
C VAL A 33 -4.69 -0.27 -8.66
N HIS A 34 -3.94 0.54 -9.42
CA HIS A 34 -3.94 1.99 -9.23
C HIS A 34 -5.24 2.59 -9.78
N SER A 35 -6.01 3.21 -8.90
CA SER A 35 -7.37 3.67 -9.14
C SER A 35 -7.48 4.61 -10.34
N GLU A 36 -6.55 5.56 -10.44
CA GLU A 36 -6.52 6.62 -11.44
C GLU A 36 -6.39 6.07 -12.87
N ASN A 37 -5.75 4.91 -13.04
CA ASN A 37 -5.64 4.25 -14.35
C ASN A 37 -6.99 3.77 -14.90
N TYR A 38 -8.04 3.75 -14.07
CA TYR A 38 -9.34 3.18 -14.38
C TYR A 38 -10.50 4.18 -14.26
N PHE A 39 -10.27 5.47 -14.02
CA PHE A 39 -11.34 6.48 -13.89
C PHE A 39 -12.20 6.67 -15.13
N LEU A 40 -11.68 6.37 -16.33
CA LEU A 40 -12.47 6.44 -17.56
C LEU A 40 -13.38 5.20 -17.68
N ALA A 41 -14.64 5.33 -17.27
CA ALA A 41 -15.62 4.24 -17.18
C ALA A 41 -15.79 3.38 -18.45
N GLN A 42 -15.55 3.96 -19.63
CA GLN A 42 -15.69 3.32 -20.94
C GLN A 42 -14.35 2.96 -21.60
N SER A 43 -13.24 3.08 -20.89
CA SER A 43 -11.93 2.70 -21.43
C SER A 43 -11.82 1.17 -21.63
N PRO A 44 -11.00 0.72 -22.59
CA PRO A 44 -10.65 -0.70 -22.73
C PRO A 44 -10.14 -1.32 -21.42
N GLN A 45 -9.27 -0.60 -20.71
CA GLN A 45 -8.69 -1.02 -19.43
C GLN A 45 -9.79 -1.26 -18.40
N ARG A 46 -10.78 -0.36 -18.33
CA ARG A 46 -11.89 -0.49 -17.39
C ARG A 46 -12.79 -1.68 -17.70
N ARG A 47 -13.05 -1.97 -18.98
CA ARG A 47 -13.77 -3.18 -19.40
C ARG A 47 -13.01 -4.44 -19.02
N GLN A 48 -11.70 -4.49 -19.28
CA GLN A 48 -10.86 -5.63 -18.94
C GLN A 48 -10.79 -5.85 -17.42
N LEU A 49 -10.72 -4.77 -16.62
CA LEU A 49 -10.78 -4.89 -15.16
C LEU A 49 -12.10 -5.50 -14.68
N ARG A 50 -13.25 -5.13 -15.27
CA ARG A 50 -14.54 -5.79 -14.96
C ARG A 50 -14.52 -7.29 -15.26
N GLU A 51 -13.86 -7.69 -16.35
CA GLU A 51 -13.72 -9.10 -16.70
C GLU A 51 -12.86 -9.85 -15.68
N ILE A 52 -11.71 -9.29 -15.31
CA ILE A 52 -10.78 -9.84 -14.29
C ILE A 52 -11.47 -9.95 -12.92
N ARG A 53 -12.24 -8.93 -12.53
CA ARG A 53 -12.98 -8.87 -11.25
C ARG A 53 -13.97 -10.03 -11.08
N ASN A 54 -14.42 -10.68 -12.16
CA ASN A 54 -15.29 -11.86 -12.05
C ASN A 54 -14.59 -13.08 -11.44
N ALA A 55 -13.25 -13.12 -11.45
CA ALA A 55 -12.46 -14.23 -10.94
C ALA A 55 -11.54 -13.84 -9.77
N HIS A 56 -11.15 -12.56 -9.68
CA HIS A 56 -10.25 -12.07 -8.64
C HIS A 56 -10.94 -11.00 -7.79
N SER A 57 -10.72 -11.04 -6.48
CA SER A 57 -11.01 -9.87 -5.64
C SER A 57 -10.07 -8.72 -6.02
N ILE A 58 -10.57 -7.49 -5.98
CA ILE A 58 -9.79 -6.31 -6.37
C ILE A 58 -9.57 -5.39 -5.17
N SER A 59 -8.33 -4.99 -4.92
CA SER A 59 -7.97 -3.82 -4.10
C SER A 59 -7.79 -2.61 -5.02
N CYS A 60 -8.22 -1.43 -4.57
CA CYS A 60 -8.02 -0.17 -5.28
C CYS A 60 -7.11 0.73 -4.45
N HIS A 61 -5.91 0.97 -4.97
CA HIS A 61 -4.92 1.83 -4.34
C HIS A 61 -4.83 3.16 -5.10
N GLY A 62 -4.80 4.27 -4.38
CA GLY A 62 -4.80 5.63 -4.93
C GLY A 62 -3.44 6.31 -4.79
N VAL A 63 -3.11 7.14 -5.78
CA VAL A 63 -1.88 7.96 -5.78
C VAL A 63 -2.17 9.46 -5.95
N GLY A 64 -3.45 9.84 -6.02
CA GLY A 64 -3.86 11.16 -6.47
C GLY A 64 -4.85 11.90 -5.57
N LEU A 65 -5.31 11.34 -4.45
CA LEU A 65 -6.21 12.08 -3.54
C LEU A 65 -5.51 13.26 -2.86
N SER A 66 -4.19 13.20 -2.71
CA SER A 66 -3.39 14.25 -2.08
C SER A 66 -3.91 14.63 -0.68
N LEU A 67 -4.15 13.62 0.17
CA LEU A 67 -4.82 13.76 1.47
C LEU A 67 -4.16 14.76 2.43
N GLY A 68 -2.87 15.03 2.27
CA GLY A 68 -2.15 16.03 3.05
C GLY A 68 -2.19 17.47 2.50
N SER A 69 -2.93 17.73 1.42
CA SER A 69 -3.09 19.09 0.90
C SER A 69 -3.93 19.96 1.82
N VAL A 70 -3.56 21.23 1.95
CA VAL A 70 -4.34 22.24 2.68
C VAL A 70 -5.69 22.48 1.99
N ASP A 71 -5.71 22.43 0.66
CA ASP A 71 -6.92 22.51 -0.13
C ASP A 71 -7.86 21.32 0.17
N ARG A 72 -9.16 21.50 -0.10
CA ARG A 72 -10.14 20.42 0.03
C ARG A 72 -9.92 19.35 -1.05
N ILE A 73 -10.47 18.16 -0.84
CA ILE A 73 -10.41 17.07 -1.82
C ILE A 73 -11.02 17.55 -3.15
N ASN A 74 -10.36 17.23 -4.26
CA ASN A 74 -10.88 17.58 -5.57
C ASN A 74 -12.21 16.82 -5.80
N PRO A 75 -13.35 17.51 -5.95
CA PRO A 75 -14.65 16.86 -6.05
C PRO A 75 -14.79 16.01 -7.31
N ASN A 76 -14.11 16.35 -8.41
CA ASN A 76 -14.12 15.54 -9.62
C ASN A 76 -13.33 14.25 -9.43
N HIS A 77 -12.16 14.32 -8.79
CA HIS A 77 -11.37 13.13 -8.48
C HIS A 77 -12.18 12.19 -7.58
N LEU A 78 -12.79 12.72 -6.51
CA LEU A 78 -13.58 11.93 -5.57
C LEU A 78 -14.81 11.29 -6.23
N LEU A 79 -15.46 12.01 -7.15
CA LEU A 79 -16.55 11.46 -7.96
C LEU A 79 -16.06 10.29 -8.83
N GLN A 80 -14.94 10.44 -9.53
CA GLN A 80 -14.37 9.38 -10.38
C GLN A 80 -13.94 8.15 -9.57
N LEU A 81 -13.35 8.37 -8.39
CA LEU A 81 -12.99 7.29 -7.47
C LEU A 81 -14.25 6.58 -6.95
N LYS A 82 -15.30 7.33 -6.60
CA LYS A 82 -16.58 6.75 -6.19
C LYS A 82 -17.23 5.93 -7.30
N GLU A 83 -17.30 6.46 -8.52
CA GLU A 83 -17.76 5.73 -9.69
C GLU A 83 -16.90 4.48 -9.93
N LEU A 84 -15.59 4.56 -9.66
CA LEU A 84 -14.72 3.41 -9.77
C LEU A 84 -15.14 2.31 -8.79
N ILE A 85 -15.24 2.67 -7.51
CA ILE A 85 -15.55 1.78 -6.40
C ILE A 85 -16.95 1.19 -6.53
N ASP A 86 -17.95 1.97 -6.95
CA ASP A 86 -19.34 1.50 -7.08
C ASP A 86 -19.49 0.44 -8.20
N ASP A 87 -18.62 0.47 -9.23
CA ASP A 87 -18.63 -0.49 -10.35
C ASP A 87 -17.72 -1.72 -10.13
N ILE A 88 -16.55 -1.53 -9.51
CA ILE A 88 -15.61 -2.64 -9.25
C ILE A 88 -15.84 -3.30 -7.88
N GLU A 89 -16.52 -2.63 -6.95
CA GLU A 89 -16.77 -3.09 -5.58
C GLU A 89 -15.51 -3.70 -4.92
N PRO A 90 -14.39 -2.95 -4.85
CA PRO A 90 -13.14 -3.47 -4.31
C PRO A 90 -13.26 -3.79 -2.82
N PHE A 91 -12.53 -4.80 -2.35
CA PHE A 91 -12.58 -5.20 -0.93
C PHE A 91 -11.75 -4.25 -0.05
N LEU A 92 -10.70 -3.62 -0.60
CA LEU A 92 -9.90 -2.57 0.04
C LEU A 92 -9.82 -1.33 -0.85
N VAL A 93 -9.73 -0.17 -0.19
CA VAL A 93 -9.48 1.13 -0.83
C VAL A 93 -8.43 1.84 0.00
N SER A 94 -7.30 2.19 -0.61
CA SER A 94 -6.15 2.79 0.07
C SER A 94 -5.64 4.04 -0.66
N ASP A 95 -4.96 4.92 0.05
CA ASP A 95 -4.16 6.03 -0.52
C ASP A 95 -3.06 6.41 0.50
N HIS A 96 -2.18 7.32 0.13
CA HIS A 96 -0.94 7.62 0.84
C HIS A 96 -1.07 8.72 1.90
N LEU A 97 -0.22 8.63 2.92
CA LEU A 97 0.12 9.73 3.82
C LEU A 97 1.00 10.77 3.12
N SER A 98 0.47 11.42 2.07
CA SER A 98 1.23 12.34 1.25
C SER A 98 0.38 13.50 0.73
N TRP A 99 1.03 14.43 0.05
CA TRP A 99 0.36 15.42 -0.78
C TRP A 99 1.01 15.47 -2.17
N SER A 100 0.22 15.73 -3.18
CA SER A 100 0.65 15.90 -4.56
C SER A 100 0.01 17.13 -5.21
N GLN A 101 -0.75 17.92 -4.46
CA GLN A 101 -1.39 19.14 -4.95
C GLN A 101 -1.22 20.34 -4.00
N THR A 102 -0.89 21.51 -4.54
CA THR A 102 -1.01 22.80 -3.84
C THR A 102 -1.28 23.94 -4.81
N GLY A 103 -2.23 24.84 -4.48
CA GLY A 103 -2.46 26.06 -5.26
C GLY A 103 -2.86 25.81 -6.72
N GLY A 104 -3.52 24.69 -7.01
CA GLY A 104 -3.92 24.28 -8.36
C GLY A 104 -2.84 23.59 -9.20
N HIS A 105 -1.64 23.33 -8.65
CA HIS A 105 -0.58 22.58 -9.30
C HIS A 105 -0.53 21.13 -8.81
N TYR A 106 -0.40 20.19 -9.74
CA TYR A 106 -0.20 18.76 -9.48
C TYR A 106 1.28 18.39 -9.62
N PHE A 107 1.80 17.64 -8.67
CA PHE A 107 3.11 17.00 -8.71
C PHE A 107 2.93 15.52 -9.03
N ASN A 108 3.85 14.97 -9.82
CA ASN A 108 3.86 13.54 -10.13
C ASN A 108 4.37 12.70 -8.96
N ASP A 109 5.05 13.32 -8.00
CA ASP A 109 5.65 12.66 -6.84
C ASP A 109 4.78 12.86 -5.61
N LEU A 110 4.73 11.83 -4.76
CA LEU A 110 4.15 11.90 -3.42
C LEU A 110 5.11 12.69 -2.53
N LEU A 111 4.71 13.90 -2.15
CA LEU A 111 5.56 14.79 -1.37
C LEU A 111 5.39 14.52 0.13
N PRO A 112 6.50 14.58 0.90
CA PRO A 112 6.46 14.33 2.34
C PRO A 112 5.63 15.40 3.05
N LEU A 113 5.04 15.03 4.18
CA LEU A 113 4.29 15.97 5.03
C LEU A 113 5.17 16.57 6.14
N PRO A 114 4.89 17.83 6.53
CA PRO A 114 5.34 18.34 7.81
C PRO A 114 4.61 17.57 8.93
N TYR A 115 5.23 16.65 9.65
CA TYR A 115 4.54 15.90 10.72
C TYR A 115 4.37 16.77 11.99
N THR A 116 3.42 17.71 11.91
CA THR A 116 2.98 18.61 12.97
C THR A 116 1.50 18.42 13.28
N GLU A 117 1.03 18.97 14.40
CA GLU A 117 -0.39 18.87 14.78
C GLU A 117 -1.30 19.56 13.75
N GLU A 118 -0.89 20.68 13.16
CA GLU A 118 -1.66 21.38 12.13
C GLU A 118 -1.81 20.53 10.86
N ALA A 119 -0.75 19.84 10.45
CA ALA A 119 -0.82 18.93 9.31
C ALA A 119 -1.68 17.71 9.63
N LEU A 120 -1.64 17.22 10.86
CA LEU A 120 -2.48 16.13 11.34
C LEU A 120 -3.95 16.50 11.29
N GLU A 121 -4.33 17.71 11.70
CA GLU A 121 -5.71 18.22 11.59
C GLU A 121 -6.19 18.25 10.13
N VAL A 122 -5.36 18.77 9.21
CA VAL A 122 -5.66 18.83 7.77
C VAL A 122 -5.83 17.43 7.19
N PHE A 123 -4.89 16.53 7.49
CA PHE A 123 -4.92 15.16 6.98
C PHE A 123 -6.17 14.42 7.49
N CYS A 124 -6.46 14.50 8.79
CA CYS A 124 -7.65 13.87 9.38
C CYS A 124 -8.95 14.39 8.77
N ARG A 125 -9.06 15.71 8.56
CA ARG A 125 -10.21 16.33 7.89
C ARG A 125 -10.43 15.74 6.50
N ASN A 126 -9.35 15.61 5.72
CA ASN A 126 -9.40 15.12 4.35
C ASN A 126 -9.74 13.62 4.28
N VAL A 127 -9.18 12.80 5.18
CA VAL A 127 -9.54 11.37 5.31
C VAL A 127 -11.03 11.23 5.64
N LEU A 128 -11.55 12.00 6.60
CA LEU A 128 -12.96 11.97 6.96
C LEU A 128 -13.86 12.34 5.77
N GLU A 129 -13.50 13.38 5.01
CA GLU A 129 -14.24 13.80 3.81
C GLU A 129 -14.31 12.71 2.73
N VAL A 130 -13.21 11.98 2.51
CA VAL A 130 -13.17 10.86 1.57
C VAL A 130 -14.00 9.69 2.09
N GLN A 131 -13.83 9.27 3.35
CA GLN A 131 -14.60 8.17 3.93
C GLN A 131 -16.11 8.47 3.95
N ASP A 132 -16.51 9.71 4.26
CA ASP A 132 -17.90 10.15 4.19
C ASP A 132 -18.45 10.10 2.76
N SER A 133 -17.64 10.40 1.76
CA SER A 133 -18.08 10.35 0.36
C SER A 133 -18.17 8.91 -0.17
N LEU A 134 -17.21 8.06 0.22
CA LEU A 134 -17.14 6.65 -0.18
C LEU A 134 -18.04 5.74 0.67
N GLN A 135 -18.52 6.22 1.82
CA GLN A 135 -19.34 5.48 2.80
C GLN A 135 -18.67 4.18 3.27
N ARG A 136 -17.35 4.20 3.42
CA ARG A 136 -16.53 3.07 3.88
C ARG A 136 -15.23 3.56 4.50
N PRO A 137 -14.60 2.79 5.40
CA PRO A 137 -13.24 3.09 5.83
C PRO A 137 -12.27 2.92 4.64
N MET A 138 -11.26 3.78 4.61
CA MET A 138 -10.11 3.64 3.71
C MET A 138 -8.88 3.23 4.50
N LEU A 139 -7.86 2.75 3.80
CA LEU A 139 -6.55 2.46 4.35
C LEU A 139 -5.62 3.63 4.06
N ILE A 140 -4.78 3.98 5.03
CA ILE A 140 -3.73 4.99 4.85
C ILE A 140 -2.37 4.29 4.86
N GLU A 141 -1.61 4.51 3.81
CA GLU A 141 -0.27 3.96 3.61
C GLU A 141 0.83 4.92 4.07
N ASN A 142 1.90 4.36 4.65
CA ASN A 142 3.15 5.08 4.89
C ASN A 142 3.99 5.24 3.61
N PRO A 143 4.35 6.46 3.19
CA PRO A 143 5.22 6.66 2.04
C PRO A 143 6.68 6.37 2.37
N SER A 144 7.51 6.20 1.34
CA SER A 144 8.95 6.37 1.48
C SER A 144 9.30 7.86 1.63
N SER A 145 10.30 8.18 2.46
CA SER A 145 10.76 9.55 2.66
C SER A 145 12.25 9.70 2.42
N TYR A 146 12.63 10.68 1.58
CA TYR A 146 14.02 11.06 1.29
C TYR A 146 14.43 12.37 1.96
N LEU A 147 13.45 13.15 2.41
CA LEU A 147 13.63 14.47 3.00
C LEU A 147 12.73 14.56 4.23
N ALA A 148 13.35 14.70 5.40
CA ALA A 148 12.64 15.03 6.63
C ALA A 148 12.60 16.55 6.79
N PHE A 149 11.42 17.10 7.05
CA PHE A 149 11.34 18.50 7.42
C PHE A 149 11.82 18.73 8.86
N LYS A 150 12.67 19.73 9.06
CA LYS A 150 13.21 20.08 10.39
C LYS A 150 12.14 20.45 11.43
N HIS A 151 10.97 20.87 11.01
CA HIS A 151 9.85 21.25 11.89
C HIS A 151 8.94 20.08 12.25
N SER A 152 9.18 18.86 11.73
CA SER A 152 8.39 17.68 12.11
C SER A 152 8.63 17.40 13.60
N THR A 153 7.56 17.48 14.39
CA THR A 153 7.59 17.27 15.84
C THR A 153 7.02 15.93 16.26
N ILE A 154 6.30 15.25 15.35
CA ILE A 154 5.67 13.96 15.56
C ILE A 154 6.38 12.92 14.68
N PRO A 155 6.85 11.78 15.23
CA PRO A 155 7.34 10.67 14.43
C PRO A 155 6.26 10.13 13.47
N GLU A 156 6.65 9.63 12.29
CA GLU A 156 5.71 9.18 11.25
C GLU A 156 4.74 8.09 11.75
N TRP A 157 5.25 7.11 12.51
CA TRP A 157 4.43 6.04 13.07
C TRP A 157 3.42 6.55 14.12
N GLU A 158 3.80 7.56 14.91
CA GLU A 158 2.87 8.22 15.85
C GLU A 158 1.83 9.05 15.10
N PHE A 159 2.22 9.70 14.01
CA PHE A 159 1.32 10.45 13.14
C PHE A 159 0.26 9.54 12.53
N LEU A 160 0.66 8.38 11.97
CA LEU A 160 -0.27 7.37 11.43
C LEU A 160 -1.20 6.81 12.51
N ALA A 161 -0.67 6.51 13.70
CA ALA A 161 -1.48 6.03 14.81
C ALA A 161 -2.53 7.07 15.24
N GLU A 162 -2.19 8.36 15.24
CA GLU A 162 -3.13 9.43 15.55
C GLU A 162 -4.15 9.67 14.42
N VAL A 163 -3.75 9.60 13.14
CA VAL A 163 -4.68 9.63 12.00
C VAL A 163 -5.71 8.50 12.13
N GLN A 164 -5.25 7.27 12.35
CA GLN A 164 -6.10 6.09 12.57
C GLN A 164 -7.10 6.34 13.71
N LYS A 165 -6.61 6.80 14.86
CA LYS A 165 -7.41 7.02 16.07
C LYS A 165 -8.48 8.10 15.88
N ARG A 166 -8.18 9.18 15.15
CA ARG A 166 -9.08 10.32 14.95
C ARG A 166 -10.10 10.11 13.84
N THR A 167 -9.78 9.30 12.83
CA THR A 167 -10.61 9.13 11.63
C THR A 167 -11.29 7.78 11.55
N GLY A 168 -10.83 6.80 12.32
CA GLY A 168 -11.29 5.42 12.22
C GLY A 168 -10.82 4.69 10.96
N CYS A 169 -9.91 5.30 10.17
CA CYS A 169 -9.33 4.63 9.02
C CYS A 169 -8.58 3.36 9.44
N ARG A 170 -8.25 2.54 8.45
CA ARG A 170 -7.39 1.37 8.59
C ARG A 170 -6.00 1.74 8.09
N LEU A 171 -5.03 0.86 8.31
CA LEU A 171 -3.65 1.08 7.92
C LEU A 171 -3.20 0.07 6.88
N LEU A 172 -2.49 0.58 5.87
CA LEU A 172 -1.67 -0.19 4.95
C LEU A 172 -0.22 0.08 5.35
N LEU A 173 0.59 -0.95 5.53
CA LEU A 173 2.01 -0.77 5.80
C LEU A 173 2.86 -1.24 4.64
N ASP A 174 3.57 -0.34 3.99
CA ASP A 174 4.64 -0.74 3.07
C ASP A 174 5.95 -0.90 3.86
N PHE A 175 6.41 -2.15 3.95
CA PHE A 175 7.61 -2.50 4.71
C PHE A 175 8.89 -2.09 3.99
N ASN A 176 8.87 -2.04 2.66
CA ASN A 176 9.97 -1.52 1.87
C ASN A 176 10.15 -0.01 2.12
N ASN A 177 9.07 0.76 2.20
CA ASN A 177 9.08 2.18 2.56
C ASN A 177 9.65 2.43 3.95
N ILE A 178 9.26 1.60 4.94
CA ILE A 178 9.83 1.66 6.29
C ILE A 178 11.33 1.38 6.25
N PHE A 179 11.75 0.35 5.53
CA PHE A 179 13.16 -0.06 5.46
C PHE A 179 14.04 0.98 4.75
N VAL A 180 13.58 1.51 3.61
CA VAL A 180 14.25 2.59 2.87
C VAL A 180 14.35 3.86 3.72
N SER A 181 13.26 4.26 4.37
CA SER A 181 13.22 5.46 5.20
C SER A 181 14.07 5.32 6.46
N SER A 182 14.09 4.13 7.07
CA SER A 182 14.94 3.79 8.22
C SER A 182 16.42 3.99 7.88
N PHE A 183 16.87 3.52 6.72
CA PHE A 183 18.24 3.77 6.27
C PHE A 183 18.52 5.26 6.01
N ASN A 184 17.62 5.94 5.31
CA ASN A 184 17.83 7.34 4.91
C ASN A 184 17.82 8.32 6.09
N HIS A 185 17.01 8.06 7.13
CA HIS A 185 16.84 8.95 8.28
C HIS A 185 17.51 8.46 9.57
N GLY A 186 17.96 7.20 9.61
CA GLY A 186 18.69 6.63 10.74
C GLY A 186 17.83 6.21 11.94
N PHE A 187 16.54 5.96 11.75
CA PHE A 187 15.66 5.38 12.77
C PHE A 187 15.58 3.85 12.65
N SER A 188 15.07 3.15 13.67
CA SER A 188 14.91 1.68 13.65
C SER A 188 13.57 1.26 13.03
N CYS A 189 13.58 0.21 12.20
CA CYS A 189 12.36 -0.40 11.68
C CYS A 189 11.51 -1.00 12.80
N GLU A 190 12.15 -1.59 13.81
CA GLU A 190 11.49 -2.16 14.98
C GLU A 190 10.80 -1.08 15.82
N GLU A 191 11.46 0.07 16.01
CA GLU A 191 10.86 1.23 16.69
C GLU A 191 9.62 1.71 15.94
N TYR A 192 9.73 1.90 14.61
CA TYR A 192 8.61 2.27 13.75
C TYR A 192 7.42 1.31 13.90
N LEU A 193 7.67 0.01 13.70
CA LEU A 193 6.62 -1.01 13.74
C LEU A 193 6.01 -1.16 15.13
N SER A 194 6.78 -0.96 16.20
CA SER A 194 6.27 -1.00 17.58
C SER A 194 5.30 0.14 17.91
N GLY A 195 5.41 1.27 17.21
CA GLY A 195 4.52 2.41 17.34
C GLY A 195 3.20 2.29 16.58
N ILE A 196 3.08 1.30 15.67
CA ILE A 196 1.87 1.10 14.88
C ILE A 196 0.84 0.25 15.62
N PRO A 197 -0.45 0.64 15.65
CA PRO A 197 -1.50 -0.21 16.19
C PRO A 197 -1.77 -1.41 15.27
N ALA A 198 -1.11 -2.54 15.53
CA ALA A 198 -1.10 -3.72 14.66
C ALA A 198 -2.49 -4.34 14.38
N ASP A 199 -3.49 -4.15 15.26
CA ASP A 199 -4.87 -4.59 15.03
C ASP A 199 -5.63 -3.69 14.03
N LYS A 200 -5.04 -2.56 13.65
CA LYS A 200 -5.56 -1.61 12.67
C LYS A 200 -4.94 -1.75 11.28
N VAL A 201 -3.84 -2.48 11.18
CA VAL A 201 -3.21 -2.85 9.90
C VAL A 201 -4.04 -3.94 9.23
N GLU A 202 -4.46 -3.71 7.99
CA GLU A 202 -5.23 -4.67 7.19
C GLU A 202 -4.44 -5.22 6.00
N GLU A 203 -3.51 -4.43 5.49
CA GLU A 203 -2.72 -4.71 4.29
C GLU A 203 -1.25 -4.38 4.51
N ILE A 204 -0.38 -5.17 3.91
CA ILE A 204 1.07 -5.00 3.92
C ILE A 204 1.58 -5.07 2.48
N HIS A 205 2.33 -4.05 2.07
CA HIS A 205 3.06 -4.08 0.80
C HIS A 205 4.49 -4.53 1.01
N LEU A 206 4.95 -5.35 0.06
CA LEU A 206 6.33 -5.82 -0.04
C LEU A 206 6.83 -5.52 -1.46
N ALA A 207 7.87 -4.72 -1.54
CA ALA A 207 8.51 -4.35 -2.79
C ALA A 207 10.04 -4.35 -2.66
N GLY A 208 10.72 -4.02 -3.77
CA GLY A 208 12.16 -3.81 -3.78
C GLY A 208 12.55 -2.40 -4.22
N PHE A 209 13.72 -1.98 -3.78
CA PHE A 209 14.25 -0.62 -3.96
C PHE A 209 15.58 -0.63 -4.74
N THR A 210 16.08 0.55 -5.08
CA THR A 210 17.40 0.73 -5.71
C THR A 210 18.31 1.57 -4.83
N LYS A 211 19.62 1.37 -4.96
CA LYS A 211 20.65 2.10 -4.22
C LYS A 211 21.35 3.06 -5.17
N LYS A 212 21.45 4.34 -4.78
CA LYS A 212 22.16 5.36 -5.56
C LYS A 212 23.32 5.92 -4.74
N LYS A 213 24.52 5.88 -5.34
CA LYS A 213 25.71 6.53 -4.76
C LYS A 213 25.80 7.96 -5.26
N LEU A 214 25.89 8.90 -4.33
CA LEU A 214 26.12 10.32 -4.52
C LEU A 214 27.49 10.69 -3.93
N GLU A 215 27.99 11.88 -4.22
CA GLU A 215 29.25 12.36 -3.63
C GLU A 215 29.17 12.46 -2.10
N GLN A 216 27.98 12.74 -1.57
CA GLN A 216 27.70 12.94 -0.15
C GLN A 216 27.34 11.64 0.60
N GLY A 217 27.22 10.51 -0.10
CA GLY A 217 26.84 9.23 0.52
C GLY A 217 26.00 8.32 -0.37
N GLU A 218 25.40 7.30 0.23
CA GLU A 218 24.43 6.42 -0.43
C GLU A 218 23.03 6.84 -0.03
N ILE A 219 22.11 6.89 -1.00
CA ILE A 219 20.67 7.07 -0.76
C ILE A 219 19.94 5.87 -1.33
N TRP A 220 18.97 5.35 -0.57
CA TRP A 220 18.10 4.29 -1.05
C TRP A 220 16.85 4.94 -1.62
N ILE A 221 16.47 4.50 -2.82
CA ILE A 221 15.34 5.03 -3.58
C ILE A 221 14.35 3.90 -3.73
N ASP A 222 13.22 4.10 -3.09
CA ASP A 222 12.05 3.29 -3.31
C ASP A 222 11.58 3.43 -4.76
N THR A 223 11.69 2.35 -5.51
CA THR A 223 11.42 2.33 -6.96
C THR A 223 10.43 1.25 -7.34
N HIS A 224 10.08 0.36 -6.40
CA HIS A 224 9.29 -0.84 -6.65
C HIS A 224 9.72 -1.55 -7.94
N SER A 225 11.02 -1.78 -8.10
CA SER A 225 11.62 -2.21 -9.39
C SER A 225 12.51 -3.44 -9.30
N LYS A 226 12.54 -4.06 -8.13
CA LYS A 226 13.41 -5.18 -7.77
C LYS A 226 12.66 -6.19 -6.91
N PRO A 227 13.15 -7.44 -6.82
CA PRO A 227 12.69 -8.39 -5.83
C PRO A 227 12.83 -7.82 -4.40
N VAL A 228 11.93 -8.24 -3.52
CA VAL A 228 11.97 -7.94 -2.08
C VAL A 228 13.25 -8.50 -1.49
N CYS A 229 14.00 -7.69 -0.72
CA CYS A 229 15.25 -8.13 -0.13
C CYS A 229 15.06 -8.97 1.14
N ASP A 230 16.09 -9.71 1.54
CA ASP A 230 16.03 -10.65 2.66
C ASP A 230 15.72 -9.95 3.99
N GLU A 231 16.18 -8.72 4.19
CA GLU A 231 15.90 -7.93 5.38
C GLU A 231 14.42 -7.55 5.50
N VAL A 232 13.78 -7.16 4.38
CA VAL A 232 12.33 -6.87 4.35
C VAL A 232 11.53 -8.16 4.54
N TRP A 233 11.95 -9.28 3.93
CA TRP A 233 11.34 -10.58 4.20
C TRP A 233 11.43 -10.99 5.67
N LYS A 234 12.55 -10.68 6.32
CA LYS A 234 12.72 -10.92 7.74
C LYS A 234 11.76 -10.07 8.58
N LEU A 235 11.66 -8.76 8.31
CA LEU A 235 10.71 -7.88 8.98
C LEU A 235 9.27 -8.40 8.85
N TYR A 236 8.88 -8.78 7.63
CA TYR A 236 7.56 -9.35 7.35
C TYR A 236 7.33 -10.66 8.10
N THR A 237 8.31 -11.57 8.10
CA THR A 237 8.21 -12.85 8.82
C THR A 237 8.01 -12.64 10.32
N ASP A 238 8.80 -11.74 10.92
CA ASP A 238 8.73 -11.43 12.34
C ASP A 238 7.37 -10.78 12.70
N TRP A 239 6.90 -9.85 11.86
CA TRP A 239 5.59 -9.21 12.03
C TRP A 239 4.44 -10.22 11.97
N ILE A 240 4.39 -11.07 10.94
CA ILE A 240 3.34 -12.08 10.80
C ILE A 240 3.37 -13.07 11.97
N ALA A 241 4.56 -13.48 12.43
CA ALA A 241 4.69 -14.33 13.61
C ALA A 241 4.07 -13.70 14.87
N GLN A 242 4.22 -12.39 15.05
CA GLN A 242 3.77 -11.67 16.23
C GLN A 242 2.30 -11.20 16.16
N HIS A 243 1.85 -10.72 15.00
CA HIS A 243 0.57 -10.00 14.82
C HIS A 243 -0.44 -10.74 13.93
N GLY A 244 0.01 -11.82 13.31
CA GLY A 244 -0.79 -12.72 12.50
C GLY A 244 -1.00 -12.28 11.05
N SER A 245 -1.62 -13.18 10.29
CA SER A 245 -1.87 -13.05 8.86
C SER A 245 -2.60 -11.74 8.51
N ARG A 246 -2.16 -11.06 7.46
CA ARG A 246 -2.77 -9.86 6.84
C ARG A 246 -2.85 -10.05 5.33
N HIS A 247 -3.61 -9.20 4.64
CA HIS A 247 -3.48 -9.11 3.18
C HIS A 247 -2.06 -8.63 2.88
N THR A 248 -1.39 -9.33 1.98
CA THR A 248 0.00 -9.05 1.62
C THR A 248 0.10 -8.94 0.12
N LEU A 249 0.50 -7.78 -0.36
CA LEU A 249 0.71 -7.50 -1.76
C LEU A 249 2.21 -7.57 -2.08
N ILE A 250 2.56 -8.21 -3.20
CA ILE A 250 3.83 -7.91 -3.86
C ILE A 250 3.60 -6.76 -4.83
N GLU A 251 4.27 -5.64 -4.56
CA GLU A 251 4.18 -4.44 -5.36
C GLU A 251 5.39 -4.27 -6.30
N TRP A 252 5.11 -3.82 -7.53
CA TRP A 252 6.12 -3.60 -8.57
C TRP A 252 5.62 -2.57 -9.60
N ASP A 253 6.28 -1.42 -9.69
CA ASP A 253 5.84 -0.25 -10.48
C ASP A 253 6.77 0.19 -11.59
N LEU A 254 8.07 -0.09 -11.46
CA LEU A 254 9.06 0.22 -12.49
C LEU A 254 9.79 -1.05 -12.93
N ASP A 255 10.29 -1.07 -14.16
CA ASP A 255 10.91 -2.28 -14.74
C ASP A 255 10.03 -3.53 -14.57
N ILE A 256 8.73 -3.38 -14.88
CA ILE A 256 7.69 -4.40 -14.64
C ILE A 256 8.15 -5.77 -15.16
N PRO A 257 8.25 -6.79 -14.30
CA PRO A 257 8.83 -8.06 -14.67
C PRO A 257 7.79 -8.95 -15.34
N GLU A 258 8.23 -10.10 -15.86
CA GLU A 258 7.30 -11.14 -16.28
C GLU A 258 6.45 -11.65 -15.10
N PRO A 259 5.18 -12.03 -15.32
CA PRO A 259 4.27 -12.46 -14.24
C PRO A 259 4.82 -13.57 -13.34
N GLN A 260 5.65 -14.46 -13.87
CA GLN A 260 6.22 -15.57 -13.11
C GLN A 260 7.20 -15.09 -12.03
N ILE A 261 7.90 -13.97 -12.25
CA ILE A 261 8.79 -13.39 -11.25
C ILE A 261 7.97 -12.80 -10.11
N LEU A 262 6.89 -12.07 -10.45
CA LEU A 262 5.97 -11.50 -9.47
C LEU A 262 5.30 -12.59 -8.62
N LEU A 263 4.82 -13.67 -9.26
CA LEU A 263 4.23 -14.83 -8.59
C LEU A 263 5.23 -15.60 -7.73
N ALA A 264 6.51 -15.62 -8.09
CA ALA A 264 7.55 -16.24 -7.28
C ALA A 264 7.77 -15.49 -5.95
N GLU A 265 7.76 -14.16 -5.95
CA GLU A 265 7.78 -13.37 -4.70
C GLU A 265 6.49 -13.58 -3.89
N ALA A 266 5.32 -13.62 -4.55
CA ALA A 266 4.04 -13.86 -3.88
C ALA A 266 3.98 -15.25 -3.23
N THR A 267 4.65 -16.24 -3.83
CA THR A 267 4.80 -17.58 -3.26
C THR A 267 5.55 -17.55 -1.92
N LYS A 268 6.59 -16.73 -1.79
CA LYS A 268 7.30 -16.56 -0.51
C LYS A 268 6.39 -15.98 0.57
N ALA A 269 5.62 -14.94 0.24
CA ALA A 269 4.64 -14.36 1.17
C ALA A 269 3.58 -15.39 1.58
N SER A 270 3.07 -16.15 0.61
CA SER A 270 2.11 -17.25 0.81
C SER A 270 2.66 -18.34 1.75
N ASP A 271 3.92 -18.75 1.58
CA ASP A 271 4.54 -19.76 2.43
C ASP A 271 4.65 -19.30 3.89
N ILE A 272 5.01 -18.04 4.12
CA ILE A 272 5.08 -17.44 5.47
C ILE A 272 3.68 -17.43 6.12
N LEU A 273 2.65 -17.02 5.39
CA LEU A 273 1.27 -17.01 5.87
C LEU A 273 0.77 -18.43 6.22
N TYR A 274 0.99 -19.41 5.34
CA TYR A 274 0.63 -20.80 5.64
C TYR A 274 1.39 -21.39 6.83
N GLN A 275 2.66 -21.04 7.01
CA GLN A 275 3.44 -21.47 8.16
C GLN A 275 2.84 -20.92 9.47
N HIS A 276 2.48 -19.63 9.48
CA HIS A 276 1.84 -19.00 10.64
C HIS A 276 0.47 -19.63 10.96
N ASP A 277 -0.39 -19.80 9.95
CA ASP A 277 -1.72 -20.39 10.13
C ASP A 277 -1.66 -21.82 10.70
N LYS A 278 -0.72 -22.63 10.20
CA LYS A 278 -0.48 -23.99 10.72
C LYS A 278 0.00 -23.98 12.17
N PHE A 279 0.87 -23.03 12.54
CA PHE A 279 1.35 -22.89 13.92
C PHE A 279 0.17 -22.56 14.86
N ASN A 280 -0.65 -21.57 14.51
CA ASN A 280 -1.81 -21.17 15.30
C ASN A 280 -2.86 -22.29 15.45
N GLN A 281 -3.12 -23.07 14.39
CA GLN A 281 -4.05 -24.20 14.47
C GLN A 281 -3.57 -25.26 15.46
N ARG A 282 -2.26 -25.55 15.50
CA ARG A 282 -1.68 -26.51 16.45
C ARG A 282 -1.75 -26.00 17.88
N SER A 283 -1.41 -24.74 18.12
CA SER A 283 -1.47 -24.14 19.47
C SER A 283 -2.88 -24.06 20.05
N ARG A 284 -3.93 -24.01 19.20
CA ARG A 284 -5.33 -24.06 19.65
C ARG A 284 -5.85 -25.47 19.91
N ALA A 285 -5.18 -26.50 19.41
CA ALA A 285 -5.58 -27.89 19.55
C ALA A 285 -4.90 -28.61 20.73
N SER A 286 -3.90 -27.97 21.36
CA SER A 286 -3.18 -28.41 22.56
C SER A 286 -3.69 -27.73 23.82
#